data_AF-A0A327VPT1-F1
#
_entry.id   AF-A0A327VPT1-F1
#
_cell.length_a   1.000
_cell.length_b   1.000
_cell.length_c   1.000
_cell.angle_alpha   90.00
_cell.angle_beta   90.00
_cell.angle_gamma   90.00
#
_symmetry.space_group_name_H-M   'P 1'
#
loop_
_entity.id
_entity.type
_entity.pdbx_description
1 polymer ?
#
loop_
_entity_poly.entity_id
_entity_poly.type
_entity_poly.pdbx_seq_one_letter_code
_entity_poly.pdbx_strand_id
1 'polypeptide(L)'
;MVSKFVQLFSLIALITLFALQVHAQDKYGKVTYNKKNISELITGRNPEFGITGRDGCVVSGKLYLELRDMDVQHIEGWVRDEHTGQGLSGASVQLTRKNGPIEKLVTDSTGKFILLKAAPMKEMKVLYIGFWPLQIKGSKEKLF
;
A
#
# COMPACT_ATOMS: atom_id res chain seq x y z
N MET A 1 -39.29 -23.16 -34.83
CA MET A 1 -38.71 -23.89 -33.69
C MET A 1 -37.18 -23.71 -33.64
N VAL A 2 -36.68 -22.45 -33.66
CA VAL A 2 -35.23 -22.14 -33.68
C VAL A 2 -34.87 -20.95 -32.76
N SER A 3 -35.86 -20.27 -32.16
CA SER A 3 -35.62 -18.97 -31.51
C SER A 3 -35.24 -19.03 -30.02
N LYS A 4 -35.34 -20.17 -29.34
CA LYS A 4 -35.04 -20.26 -27.89
C LYS A 4 -33.61 -20.70 -27.55
N PHE A 5 -32.83 -21.16 -28.53
CA PHE A 5 -31.48 -21.67 -28.28
C PHE A 5 -30.39 -20.60 -28.31
N VAL A 6 -30.62 -19.45 -28.96
CA VAL A 6 -29.61 -18.40 -29.13
C VAL A 6 -29.52 -17.48 -27.89
N GLN A 7 -30.60 -17.35 -27.11
CA GLN A 7 -30.59 -16.48 -25.91
C GLN A 7 -29.87 -17.09 -24.70
N LEU A 8 -29.69 -18.42 -24.65
CA LEU A 8 -29.03 -19.07 -23.51
C LEU A 8 -27.48 -18.96 -23.58
N PHE A 9 -26.92 -18.83 -24.79
CA PHE A 9 -25.47 -18.70 -24.97
C PHE A 9 -24.94 -17.27 -24.72
N SER A 10 -25.76 -16.22 -24.89
CA SER A 10 -25.35 -14.84 -24.57
C SER A 10 -25.32 -14.55 -23.07
N LEU A 11 -26.09 -15.27 -22.24
CA LEU A 11 -26.12 -15.03 -20.80
C LEU A 11 -24.90 -15.63 -20.07
N ILE A 12 -24.31 -16.71 -20.60
CA ILE A 12 -23.14 -17.37 -20.00
C ILE A 12 -21.84 -16.61 -20.32
N ALA A 13 -21.74 -15.96 -21.48
CA ALA A 13 -20.58 -15.16 -21.86
C ALA A 13 -20.42 -13.87 -21.04
N LEU A 14 -21.50 -13.37 -20.41
CA LEU A 14 -21.45 -12.17 -19.57
C LEU A 14 -20.99 -12.47 -18.13
N ILE A 15 -21.11 -13.73 -17.68
CA ILE A 15 -20.74 -14.14 -16.31
C ILE A 15 -19.25 -14.52 -16.22
N THR A 16 -18.63 -14.99 -17.31
CA THR A 16 -17.21 -15.38 -17.30
C THR A 16 -16.23 -14.22 -17.48
N LEU A 17 -16.68 -13.04 -17.93
CA LEU A 17 -15.78 -11.90 -18.14
C LEU A 17 -15.43 -11.14 -16.84
N PHE A 18 -16.12 -11.39 -15.72
CA PHE A 18 -15.86 -10.71 -14.45
C PHE A 18 -14.94 -11.47 -13.49
N ALA A 19 -14.48 -12.68 -13.81
CA ALA A 19 -13.72 -13.52 -12.88
C ALA A 19 -12.19 -13.37 -12.95
N LEU A 20 -11.63 -12.47 -13.79
CA LEU A 20 -10.20 -12.47 -14.14
C LEU A 20 -9.41 -11.21 -13.78
N GLN A 21 -9.86 -10.39 -12.82
CA GLN A 21 -9.08 -9.22 -12.35
C GLN A 21 -8.43 -9.39 -10.99
N VAL A 22 -8.22 -10.63 -10.55
CA VAL A 22 -7.82 -10.95 -9.19
C VAL A 22 -6.38 -11.46 -9.20
N HIS A 23 -5.49 -10.66 -8.57
CA HIS A 23 -4.12 -10.97 -8.10
C HIS A 23 -2.91 -10.83 -9.05
N ALA A 24 -2.44 -9.58 -9.22
CA ALA A 24 -1.02 -9.33 -9.49
C ALA A 24 -0.35 -8.32 -8.52
N GLN A 25 -1.09 -7.79 -7.53
CA GLN A 25 -0.57 -6.75 -6.62
C GLN A 25 -0.02 -7.25 -5.27
N ASP A 26 -0.16 -8.54 -4.97
CA ASP A 26 0.15 -9.08 -3.64
C ASP A 26 1.66 -9.24 -3.35
N LYS A 27 2.54 -8.72 -4.21
CA LYS A 27 3.98 -9.00 -4.14
C LYS A 27 4.75 -8.06 -3.22
N TYR A 28 4.24 -6.86 -2.94
CA TYR A 28 5.04 -5.76 -2.35
C TYR A 28 4.53 -5.27 -1.00
N GLY A 29 3.55 -5.97 -0.44
CA GLY A 29 2.76 -5.48 0.67
C GLY A 29 1.53 -4.72 0.18
N LYS A 30 0.88 -4.03 1.12
CA LYS A 30 -0.47 -3.51 0.94
C LYS A 30 -0.54 -2.07 1.39
N VAL A 31 -1.29 -1.26 0.65
CA VAL A 31 -1.61 0.11 1.05
C VAL A 31 -3.10 0.33 0.94
N THR A 32 -3.71 0.84 2.01
CA THR A 32 -5.09 1.31 2.01
C THR A 32 -5.19 2.76 2.44
N TYR A 33 -6.11 3.49 1.82
CA TYR A 33 -6.49 4.83 2.24
C TYR A 33 -8.00 4.90 2.38
N ASN A 34 -8.50 5.28 3.56
CA ASN A 34 -9.93 5.26 3.90
C ASN A 34 -10.60 3.92 3.53
N LYS A 35 -9.94 2.80 3.87
CA LYS A 35 -10.33 1.41 3.54
C LYS A 35 -10.31 1.04 2.06
N LYS A 36 -10.01 1.97 1.15
CA LYS A 36 -9.83 1.68 -0.28
C LYS A 36 -8.42 1.16 -0.52
N ASN A 37 -8.28 0.04 -1.24
CA ASN A 37 -6.99 -0.44 -1.70
C ASN A 37 -6.43 0.54 -2.74
N ILE A 38 -5.21 1.02 -2.50
CA ILE A 38 -4.45 1.92 -3.37
C ILE A 38 -3.04 1.38 -3.67
N SER A 39 -2.87 0.05 -3.57
CA SER A 39 -1.57 -0.61 -3.74
C SER A 39 -1.03 -0.47 -5.17
N GLU A 40 -1.84 -0.04 -6.14
CA GLU A 40 -1.40 0.37 -7.48
C GLU A 40 -0.42 1.55 -7.48
N LEU A 41 -0.38 2.31 -6.39
CA LEU A 41 0.50 3.47 -6.25
C LEU A 41 1.90 3.10 -5.74
N ILE A 42 2.15 1.81 -5.43
CA ILE A 42 3.47 1.33 -5.04
C ILE A 42 4.39 1.31 -6.27
N THR A 43 5.47 2.10 -6.26
CA THR A 43 6.33 2.31 -7.45
C THR A 43 7.74 1.73 -7.36
N GLY A 44 8.24 1.39 -6.18
CA GLY A 44 9.66 1.09 -5.97
C GLY A 44 9.93 -0.20 -5.19
N ARG A 45 11.06 -0.84 -5.55
CA ARG A 45 11.48 -2.20 -5.14
C ARG A 45 12.95 -2.27 -4.77
N ASN A 46 13.53 -1.25 -4.14
CA ASN A 46 14.95 -1.33 -3.77
C ASN A 46 15.07 -1.75 -2.29
N PRO A 47 15.23 -3.04 -1.98
CA PRO A 47 15.74 -3.41 -0.68
C PRO A 47 17.19 -2.91 -0.65
N GLU A 48 17.49 -1.91 0.17
CA GLU A 48 18.89 -1.52 0.40
C GLU A 48 19.66 -2.61 1.17
N PHE A 49 18.98 -3.68 1.57
CA PHE A 49 19.51 -4.74 2.42
C PHE A 49 19.14 -6.11 1.86
N GLY A 50 20.15 -6.94 1.63
CA GLY A 50 20.00 -8.27 1.04
C GLY A 50 21.24 -8.64 0.26
N ILE A 51 22.38 -8.74 0.94
CA ILE A 51 23.52 -9.46 0.37
C ILE A 51 23.09 -10.93 0.31
N THR A 52 23.08 -11.54 -0.87
CA THR A 52 22.76 -12.96 -1.07
C THR A 52 23.83 -13.92 -0.51
N GLY A 53 24.63 -13.45 0.46
CA GLY A 53 25.66 -14.22 1.16
C GLY A 53 25.10 -15.08 2.29
N ARG A 54 25.91 -16.03 2.76
CA ARG A 54 25.59 -17.02 3.80
C ARG A 54 25.12 -16.40 5.13
N ASP A 55 25.46 -15.13 5.37
CA ASP A 55 25.17 -14.35 6.58
C ASP A 55 24.25 -13.13 6.34
N GLY A 56 23.57 -13.05 5.18
CA GLY A 56 22.71 -11.91 4.86
C GLY A 56 21.41 -11.89 5.66
N CYS A 57 21.05 -10.75 6.25
CA CYS A 57 19.72 -10.52 6.82
C CYS A 57 18.65 -10.77 5.75
N VAL A 58 17.83 -11.81 5.94
CA VAL A 58 16.73 -12.14 5.03
C VAL A 58 15.62 -11.11 5.20
N VAL A 59 15.42 -10.26 4.19
CA VAL A 59 14.19 -9.47 4.07
C VAL A 59 13.05 -10.42 3.69
N SER A 60 12.15 -10.68 4.64
CA SER A 60 11.10 -11.70 4.48
C SER A 60 9.69 -11.14 4.63
N GLY A 61 9.51 -10.07 5.40
CA GLY A 61 8.21 -9.49 5.69
C GLY A 61 7.71 -8.50 4.65
N LYS A 62 6.39 -8.42 4.47
CA LYS A 62 5.72 -7.39 3.67
C LYS A 62 5.02 -6.40 4.58
N LEU A 63 5.09 -5.11 4.24
CA LEU A 63 4.44 -4.07 5.01
C LEU A 63 2.99 -3.90 4.58
N TYR A 64 2.11 -3.68 5.56
CA TYR A 64 0.78 -3.14 5.35
C TYR A 64 0.73 -1.72 5.93
N LEU A 65 0.56 -0.73 5.06
CA LEU A 65 0.27 0.65 5.43
C LEU A 65 -1.23 0.91 5.33
N GLU A 66 -1.83 1.33 6.43
CA GLU A 66 -3.20 1.83 6.46
C GLU A 66 -3.20 3.31 6.78
N LEU A 67 -3.93 4.10 5.99
CA LEU A 67 -4.10 5.54 6.18
C LEU A 67 -5.60 5.85 6.27
N ARG A 68 -5.99 6.70 7.23
CA ARG A 68 -7.38 7.12 7.43
C ARG A 68 -7.45 8.60 7.74
N ASP A 69 -8.39 9.29 7.11
CA ASP A 69 -8.73 10.65 7.52
C ASP A 69 -9.24 10.65 8.96
N MET A 70 -8.58 11.41 9.81
CA MET A 70 -9.01 11.62 11.20
C MET A 70 -9.91 12.84 11.29
N ASP A 71 -9.47 13.95 10.68
CA ASP A 71 -10.21 15.20 10.57
C ASP A 71 -9.79 15.98 9.29
N VAL A 72 -10.11 17.27 9.24
CA VAL A 72 -9.82 18.16 8.09
C VAL A 72 -8.31 18.40 7.90
N GLN A 73 -7.53 18.29 8.97
CA GLN A 73 -6.10 18.61 9.00
C GLN A 73 -5.20 17.39 9.27
N HIS A 74 -5.74 16.25 9.69
CA HIS A 74 -4.93 15.10 10.10
C HIS A 74 -5.31 13.80 9.41
N ILE A 75 -4.30 12.96 9.18
CA ILE A 75 -4.45 11.55 8.87
C ILE A 75 -3.80 10.71 9.94
N GLU A 76 -4.52 9.68 10.31
CA GLU A 76 -4.04 8.61 11.14
C GLU A 76 -3.49 7.50 10.26
N GLY A 77 -2.29 7.01 10.60
CA GLY A 77 -1.62 5.95 9.88
C GLY A 77 -1.23 4.79 10.79
N TRP A 78 -1.21 3.58 10.23
CA TRP A 78 -0.66 2.39 10.88
C TRP A 78 0.28 1.66 9.92
N VAL A 79 1.44 1.26 10.43
CA VAL A 79 2.36 0.35 9.75
C VAL A 79 2.30 -0.99 10.46
N ARG A 80 2.01 -2.04 9.70
CA ARG A 80 1.83 -3.40 10.20
C ARG A 80 2.62 -4.40 9.36
N ASP A 81 2.88 -5.55 9.94
CA ASP A 81 3.18 -6.73 9.16
C ASP A 81 1.90 -7.17 8.43
N GLU A 82 1.97 -7.30 7.11
CA GLU A 82 0.84 -7.73 6.29
C GLU A 82 0.35 -9.14 6.66
N HIS A 83 1.25 -10.05 6.99
CA HIS A 83 0.92 -11.45 7.25
C HIS A 83 0.28 -11.64 8.63
N THR A 84 0.88 -11.05 9.66
CA THR A 84 0.44 -11.24 11.05
C THR A 84 -0.57 -10.17 11.51
N GLY A 85 -0.64 -9.03 10.82
CA GLY A 85 -1.43 -7.87 11.23
C GLY A 85 -0.87 -7.12 12.43
N GLN A 86 0.30 -7.52 12.95
CA GLN A 86 0.95 -6.90 14.10
C GLN A 86 1.44 -5.49 13.75
N GLY A 87 1.19 -4.52 14.65
CA GLY A 87 1.74 -3.17 14.56
C GLY A 87 3.26 -3.15 14.68
N LEU A 88 3.93 -2.46 13.77
CA LEU A 88 5.40 -2.37 13.72
C LEU A 88 5.87 -1.08 14.37
N SER A 89 6.36 -1.18 15.60
CA SER A 89 6.89 -0.03 16.35
C SER A 89 8.26 0.40 15.86
N GLY A 90 8.52 1.70 15.75
CA GLY A 90 9.80 2.22 15.26
C GLY A 90 9.95 2.22 13.73
N ALA A 91 8.89 1.92 12.97
CA ALA A 91 8.89 2.05 11.52
C ALA A 91 9.05 3.52 11.11
N SER A 92 9.95 3.76 10.16
CA SER A 92 10.23 5.11 9.65
C SER A 92 9.30 5.40 8.47
N VAL A 93 8.52 6.48 8.59
CA VAL A 93 7.66 6.99 7.52
C VAL A 93 8.25 8.33 7.06
N GLN A 94 8.60 8.41 5.78
CA GLN A 94 9.14 9.61 5.16
C GLN A 94 8.16 10.12 4.12
N LEU A 95 7.70 11.36 4.26
CA LEU A 95 6.71 11.97 3.39
C LEU A 95 7.32 13.15 2.66
N THR A 96 7.37 13.07 1.33
CA THR A 96 7.77 14.16 0.45
C THR A 96 6.53 14.81 -0.14
N ARG A 97 6.37 16.11 0.09
CA ARG A 97 5.30 16.93 -0.50
C ARG A 97 5.69 17.42 -1.89
N LYS A 98 4.72 17.79 -2.74
CA LYS A 98 5.01 18.28 -4.11
C LYS A 98 5.96 19.48 -4.13
N ASN A 99 5.84 20.40 -3.17
CA ASN A 99 6.65 21.63 -3.06
C ASN A 99 7.12 21.91 -1.61
N GLY A 100 7.17 20.88 -0.76
CA GLY A 100 7.41 21.06 0.68
C GLY A 100 8.60 20.26 1.21
N PRO A 101 8.93 20.42 2.50
CA PRO A 101 9.99 19.67 3.14
C PRO A 101 9.69 18.17 3.18
N ILE A 102 10.73 17.37 3.43
CA ILE A 102 10.57 15.96 3.77
C ILE A 102 10.20 15.88 5.25
N GLU A 103 9.01 15.38 5.54
CA GLU A 103 8.58 15.07 6.90
C GLU A 103 9.03 13.64 7.25
N LYS A 104 9.59 13.45 8.46
CA LYS A 104 9.98 12.14 8.97
C LYS A 104 9.20 11.85 10.25
N LEU A 105 8.54 10.71 10.27
CA LEU A 105 7.72 10.23 11.37
C LEU A 105 8.21 8.83 11.76
N VAL A 106 7.99 8.47 13.03
CA VAL A 106 8.30 7.16 13.57
C VAL A 106 7.03 6.63 14.23
N THR A 107 6.71 5.36 13.99
CA THR A 107 5.54 4.74 14.60
C THR A 107 5.73 4.47 16.09
N ASP A 108 4.64 4.59 16.85
CA ASP A 108 4.59 4.30 18.29
C ASP A 108 4.63 2.79 18.58
N SER A 109 4.45 2.40 19.85
CA SER A 109 4.44 0.98 20.29
C SER A 109 3.35 0.13 19.64
N THR A 110 2.32 0.74 19.06
CA THR A 110 1.21 0.06 18.36
C THR A 110 1.36 0.08 16.84
N GLY A 111 2.45 0.67 16.33
CA GLY A 111 2.66 0.87 14.89
C GLY A 111 1.90 2.07 14.32
N LYS A 112 1.36 2.95 15.17
CA LYS A 112 0.55 4.11 14.74
C LYS A 112 1.42 5.37 14.59
N PHE A 113 1.00 6.26 13.70
CA PHE A 113 1.54 7.61 13.54
C PHE A 113 0.44 8.59 13.10
N ILE A 114 0.67 9.90 13.27
CA ILE A 114 -0.22 10.97 12.80
C ILE A 114 0.56 11.88 11.85
N LEU A 115 -0.07 12.30 10.76
CA LEU A 115 0.51 13.24 9.80
C LEU A 115 -0.48 14.38 9.48
N LEU A 116 0.06 15.55 9.11
CA LEU A 116 -0.73 16.74 8.77
C LEU A 116 -1.16 16.74 7.29
N LYS A 117 -2.32 17.30 6.95
CA LYS A 117 -2.81 17.54 5.59
C LYS A 117 -2.36 18.91 5.08
N ALA A 118 -1.06 19.13 5.06
CA ALA A 118 -0.53 20.45 4.70
C ALA A 118 -0.49 20.69 3.18
N ALA A 119 -0.18 19.67 2.39
CA ALA A 119 -0.01 19.81 0.94
C ALA A 119 -0.05 18.45 0.21
N PRO A 120 -0.36 18.45 -1.11
CA PRO A 120 -0.30 17.26 -1.97
C PRO A 120 0.94 16.41 -1.76
N MET A 121 0.73 15.12 -1.49
CA MET A 121 1.80 14.15 -1.46
C MET A 121 2.46 14.02 -2.85
N LYS A 122 3.79 13.98 -2.87
CA LYS A 122 4.59 13.59 -4.03
C LYS A 122 5.01 12.14 -3.93
N GLU A 123 5.51 11.74 -2.76
CA GLU A 123 5.99 10.39 -2.49
C GLU A 123 5.93 10.12 -0.98
N MET A 124 5.65 8.88 -0.60
CA MET A 124 5.82 8.39 0.76
C MET A 124 6.69 7.14 0.73
N LYS A 125 7.63 7.04 1.67
CA LYS A 125 8.45 5.84 1.89
C LYS A 125 8.23 5.31 3.30
N VAL A 126 8.05 4.00 3.42
CA VAL A 126 7.97 3.32 4.71
C VAL A 126 9.07 2.28 4.80
N LEU A 127 9.86 2.34 5.87
CA LEU A 127 10.98 1.45 6.10
C LEU A 127 10.87 0.80 7.48
N TYR A 128 11.14 -0.50 7.53
CA TYR A 128 11.27 -1.26 8.76
C TYR A 128 12.23 -2.43 8.55
N ILE A 129 13.05 -2.74 9.56
CA ILE A 129 14.09 -3.76 9.45
C ILE A 129 13.46 -5.14 9.25
N GLY A 130 13.98 -5.91 8.29
CA GLY A 130 13.47 -7.25 7.96
C GLY A 130 12.28 -7.25 6.99
N PHE A 131 11.82 -6.07 6.55
CA PHE A 131 10.67 -5.91 5.67
C PHE A 131 11.02 -5.18 4.37
N TRP A 132 10.28 -5.50 3.32
CA TRP A 132 10.38 -4.80 2.04
C TRP A 132 9.92 -3.33 2.20
N PRO A 133 10.74 -2.34 1.82
CA PRO A 133 10.32 -0.94 1.90
C PRO A 133 9.12 -0.66 0.99
N LEU A 134 8.16 0.11 1.46
CA LEU A 134 7.10 0.66 0.62
C LEU A 134 7.55 1.99 0.05
N GLN A 135 7.43 2.17 -1.27
CA GLN A 135 7.56 3.47 -1.93
C GLN A 135 6.26 3.74 -2.69
N ILE A 136 5.55 4.78 -2.28
CA ILE A 136 4.20 5.09 -2.73
C ILE A 136 4.24 6.45 -3.42
N LYS A 137 3.86 6.51 -4.69
CA LYS A 137 3.83 7.76 -5.43
C LYS A 137 2.49 8.47 -5.20
N GLY A 138 2.55 9.78 -4.99
CA GLY A 138 1.36 10.62 -4.97
C GLY A 138 0.62 10.51 -6.31
N SER A 139 -0.68 10.28 -6.27
CA SER A 139 -1.49 10.28 -7.49
C SER A 139 -1.72 11.71 -7.97
N LYS A 140 -2.02 11.89 -9.26
CA LYS A 140 -2.28 13.23 -9.83
C LYS A 140 -3.47 13.94 -9.16
N GLU A 141 -4.35 13.20 -8.48
CA GLU A 141 -5.63 13.75 -8.01
C GLU A 141 -6.01 13.49 -6.54
N LYS A 142 -5.41 12.53 -5.79
CA LYS A 142 -6.11 11.98 -4.60
C LYS A 142 -5.28 11.49 -3.40
N LEU A 143 -4.08 12.01 -3.12
CA LEU A 143 -3.43 11.72 -1.84
C LEU A 143 -2.81 12.97 -1.19
N PHE A 144 -3.45 13.34 -0.08
CA PHE A 144 -3.26 14.48 0.82
C PHE A 144 -3.23 15.84 0.15
#